data_AF-A0A3N5S6E5-F1
#
_entry.id   AF-A0A3N5S6E5-F1
#
_cell.length_a   1.000
_cell.length_b   1.000
_cell.length_c   1.000
_cell.angle_alpha   90.00
_cell.angle_beta   90.00
_cell.angle_gamma   90.00
#
_symmetry.space_group_name_H-M   'P 1'
#
loop_
_entity.id
_entity.type
_entity.pdbx_description
1 polymer ?
#
loop_
_entity_poly.entity_id
_entity_poly.type
_entity_poly.pdbx_seq_one_letter_code
_entity_poly.pdbx_strand_id
1 'polypeptide(L)'
;MKKLFRIIVCLLAIALFGACSVSRATVTPTVSVPEAWYVFSEAETKTLASLKQVDDYPLYVMQYYQDYASGRTFRLPTPQEADRAPGWGCSLFAVLLDEDHLLFGRNFDFKFSPAVLVFTDPPDGYASVSMSDIAFLNFSNQTAARLMDLPLEERAGLLGAPRFLFDGMNEHGLVVALAAVPQADTLADPSKKRITGLELIRAVLDHAHDVDEAVDLIRGYNVDLRGGLPLHYLLADAKGQAVLVEFYQGEMRVLENEQPWHSATNFVHSAVEDPQGNCWRYDRINDRLNETQGLLDSNSAMELLSQVAQKSGESPTQWSVVYQMARREMAIAMGMDYANVQTFRLSDFQLPDYWDPR
;
A
#
# COMPACT_ATOMS: atom_id res chain seq x y z
N MET A 1 56.71 -41.24 41.92
CA MET A 1 57.60 -40.62 40.91
C MET A 1 57.21 -39.14 40.78
N LYS A 2 58.21 -38.25 40.89
CA LYS A 2 58.20 -36.76 40.87
C LYS A 2 57.11 -36.14 39.97
N LYS A 3 56.42 -35.01 40.22
CA LYS A 3 56.38 -33.88 41.20
C LYS A 3 55.02 -33.15 40.94
N LEU A 4 54.20 -32.82 41.94
CA LEU A 4 54.07 -31.52 42.68
C LEU A 4 53.44 -30.38 41.81
N PHE A 5 52.19 -29.88 41.95
CA PHE A 5 51.44 -29.26 43.10
C PHE A 5 52.15 -27.98 43.61
N ARG A 6 51.55 -26.83 44.01
CA ARG A 6 50.21 -26.21 44.05
C ARG A 6 50.40 -24.80 44.71
N ILE A 7 49.40 -23.91 44.54
CA ILE A 7 48.87 -22.91 45.51
C ILE A 7 49.63 -21.57 45.81
N ILE A 8 48.98 -20.48 45.37
CA ILE A 8 48.52 -19.23 46.03
C ILE A 8 49.19 -18.76 47.34
N VAL A 9 49.61 -17.48 47.36
CA VAL A 9 49.58 -16.60 48.55
C VAL A 9 49.22 -15.17 48.13
N CYS A 10 48.17 -14.61 48.75
CA CYS A 10 47.84 -13.18 48.76
C CYS A 10 48.60 -12.47 49.89
N LEU A 11 49.03 -11.22 49.67
CA LEU A 11 49.36 -10.29 50.75
C LEU A 11 49.13 -8.83 50.31
N LEU A 12 48.39 -8.10 51.17
CA LEU A 12 47.98 -6.71 51.07
C LEU A 12 49.16 -5.72 51.10
N ALA A 13 49.00 -4.59 50.43
CA ALA A 13 49.64 -3.32 50.79
C ALA A 13 48.60 -2.19 50.76
N ILE A 14 48.40 -1.56 51.92
CA ILE A 14 47.57 -0.37 52.15
C ILE A 14 48.46 0.86 51.93
N ALA A 15 48.00 1.84 51.15
CA ALA A 15 48.54 3.20 51.17
C ALA A 15 47.39 4.22 51.07
N LEU A 16 47.24 5.00 52.14
CA LEU A 16 46.36 6.16 52.26
C LEU A 16 46.87 7.31 51.37
N PHE A 17 45.99 7.94 50.59
CA PHE A 17 46.11 9.36 50.24
C PHE A 17 44.74 9.97 49.95
N GLY A 18 44.43 11.05 50.70
CA GLY A 18 43.76 12.25 50.20
C GLY A 18 42.30 12.13 49.74
N ALA A 19 41.37 12.46 50.64
CA ALA A 19 40.02 12.84 50.27
C ALA A 19 40.03 14.13 49.43
N CYS A 20 39.81 13.99 48.12
CA CYS A 20 39.22 15.02 47.28
C CYS A 20 37.95 14.42 46.67
N SER A 21 36.81 14.66 47.32
CA SER A 21 35.50 14.36 46.76
C SER A 21 35.21 15.31 45.60
N VAL A 22 35.67 14.96 44.40
CA VAL A 22 35.11 15.51 43.17
C VAL A 22 33.73 14.89 43.03
N SER A 23 32.70 15.65 43.38
CA SER A 23 31.32 15.31 43.05
C SER A 23 31.22 15.22 41.53
N ARG A 24 31.24 14.00 41.01
CA ARG A 24 30.97 13.73 39.60
C ARG A 24 29.46 13.85 39.46
N ALA A 25 28.98 15.07 39.23
CA ALA A 25 27.62 15.28 38.78
C ALA A 25 27.46 14.46 37.50
N THR A 26 26.74 13.35 37.59
CA THR A 26 26.15 12.68 36.44
C THR A 26 25.14 13.66 35.87
N VAL A 27 25.61 14.52 34.96
CA VAL A 27 24.74 15.24 34.05
C VAL A 27 24.21 14.19 33.09
N THR A 28 23.08 13.59 33.44
CA THR A 28 22.23 12.94 32.46
C THR A 28 21.88 14.03 31.45
N PRO A 29 22.23 13.92 30.16
CA PRO A 29 21.70 14.84 29.19
C PRO A 29 20.20 14.53 29.08
N THR A 30 19.39 15.22 29.87
CA THR A 30 17.99 15.45 29.53
C THR A 30 18.02 16.28 28.25
N VAL A 31 17.99 15.58 27.12
CA VAL A 31 17.49 16.17 25.88
C VAL A 31 16.02 16.44 26.15
N SER A 32 15.72 17.64 26.62
CA SER A 32 14.37 18.18 26.55
C SER A 32 14.08 18.38 25.06
N VAL A 33 13.47 17.35 24.45
CA VAL A 33 12.75 17.53 23.19
C VAL A 33 11.68 18.57 23.52
N PRO A 34 11.63 19.73 22.83
CA PRO A 34 10.52 20.65 23.03
C PRO A 34 9.23 19.85 22.81
N GLU A 35 8.27 19.94 23.74
CA GLU A 35 6.89 19.52 23.46
C GLU A 35 6.46 20.30 22.22
N ALA A 36 6.60 19.68 21.05
CA ALA A 36 6.00 20.18 19.84
C ALA A 36 4.51 19.99 20.06
N TRP A 37 3.83 21.03 20.54
CA TRP A 37 2.37 21.05 20.50
C TRP A 37 1.99 20.85 19.05
N TYR A 38 1.57 19.65 18.70
CA TYR A 38 0.98 19.36 17.41
C TYR A 38 -0.30 20.17 17.35
N VAL A 39 -0.23 21.34 16.74
CA VAL A 39 -1.44 22.11 16.42
C VAL A 39 -2.01 21.50 15.16
N PHE A 40 -2.97 20.60 15.34
CA PHE A 40 -3.77 20.07 14.25
C PHE A 40 -4.85 21.09 13.88
N SER A 41 -5.06 21.25 12.57
CA SER A 41 -6.27 21.89 12.06
C SER A 41 -7.51 21.07 12.43
N GLU A 42 -8.69 21.69 12.31
CA GLU A 42 -9.97 20.99 12.49
C GLU A 42 -10.09 19.80 11.52
N ALA A 43 -9.68 19.97 10.27
CA ALA A 43 -9.69 18.91 9.26
C ALA A 43 -8.74 17.75 9.59
N GLU A 44 -7.51 18.04 10.06
CA GLU A 44 -6.56 17.02 10.51
C GLU A 44 -7.10 16.25 11.73
N THR A 45 -7.68 16.97 12.69
CA THR A 45 -8.29 16.37 13.89
C THR A 45 -9.45 15.46 13.50
N LYS A 46 -10.35 15.94 12.63
CA LYS A 46 -11.49 15.17 12.15
C LYS A 46 -11.05 13.93 11.35
N THR A 47 -10.00 14.06 10.55
CA THR A 47 -9.42 12.93 9.79
C THR A 47 -8.91 11.85 10.72
N LEU A 48 -8.05 12.20 11.68
CA LEU A 48 -7.46 11.23 12.62
C LEU A 48 -8.51 10.64 13.59
N ALA A 49 -9.50 11.43 13.99
CA ALA A 49 -10.60 10.97 14.85
C ALA A 49 -11.59 10.04 14.14
N SER A 50 -11.62 10.05 12.80
CA SER A 50 -12.49 9.16 12.01
C SER A 50 -11.99 7.72 11.95
N LEU A 51 -10.73 7.47 12.33
CA LEU A 51 -10.11 6.15 12.25
C LEU A 51 -10.92 5.10 13.03
N LYS A 52 -11.23 3.96 12.40
CA LYS A 52 -11.86 2.81 13.05
C LYS A 52 -11.15 1.53 12.65
N GLN A 53 -10.92 0.63 13.59
CA GLN A 53 -10.46 -0.73 13.29
C GLN A 53 -11.65 -1.59 12.87
N VAL A 54 -11.50 -2.34 11.79
CA VAL A 54 -12.55 -3.20 11.22
C VAL A 54 -12.11 -4.66 11.08
N ASP A 55 -10.82 -4.96 11.26
CA ASP A 55 -10.27 -6.31 11.27
C ASP A 55 -9.11 -6.44 12.27
N ASP A 56 -8.96 -7.63 12.86
CA ASP A 56 -7.90 -7.96 13.81
C ASP A 56 -6.54 -8.17 13.11
N TYR A 57 -6.55 -8.66 11.86
CA TYR A 57 -5.39 -8.55 10.99
C TYR A 57 -5.34 -7.13 10.46
N PRO A 58 -4.49 -6.23 11.00
CA PRO A 58 -4.90 -4.84 11.20
C PRO A 58 -5.36 -4.16 9.91
N LEU A 59 -6.68 -3.99 9.81
CA LEU A 59 -7.33 -3.16 8.80
C LEU A 59 -8.09 -2.05 9.52
N TYR A 60 -7.79 -0.84 9.09
CA TYR A 60 -8.45 0.36 9.54
C TYR A 60 -9.24 0.98 8.40
N VAL A 61 -10.29 1.72 8.73
CA VAL A 61 -10.97 2.63 7.80
C VAL A 61 -10.77 4.06 8.29
N MET A 62 -10.54 4.99 7.37
CA MET A 62 -10.34 6.39 7.71
C MET A 62 -10.96 7.29 6.65
N GLN A 63 -11.69 8.29 7.12
CA GLN A 63 -12.17 9.38 6.29
C GLN A 63 -11.18 10.54 6.27
N TYR A 64 -10.79 10.97 5.08
CA TYR A 64 -9.89 12.10 4.91
C TYR A 64 -10.68 13.38 4.62
N TYR A 65 -10.51 14.41 5.45
CA TYR A 65 -11.25 15.69 5.35
C TYR A 65 -10.37 16.87 4.91
N GLN A 66 -9.08 16.64 4.70
CA GLN A 66 -8.13 17.67 4.31
C GLN A 66 -7.86 17.63 2.80
N ASP A 67 -7.57 18.78 2.21
CA ASP A 67 -6.89 18.84 0.93
C ASP A 67 -5.43 18.38 1.10
N TYR A 68 -5.12 17.17 0.65
CA TYR A 68 -3.78 16.61 0.70
C TYR A 68 -2.83 17.20 -0.35
N ALA A 69 -3.27 18.09 -1.25
CA ALA A 69 -2.35 18.88 -2.07
C ALA A 69 -1.63 19.96 -1.24
N SER A 70 -2.31 20.50 -0.22
CA SER A 70 -1.77 21.52 0.70
C SER A 70 -1.23 20.94 2.03
N GLY A 71 -1.42 19.64 2.26
CA GLY A 71 -1.03 18.96 3.51
C GLY A 71 0.48 18.93 3.78
N ARG A 72 0.84 18.72 5.05
CA ARG A 72 2.23 18.66 5.57
C ARG A 72 3.17 17.89 4.64
N THR A 73 4.41 18.36 4.50
CA THR A 73 5.45 17.63 3.77
C THR A 73 5.82 16.39 4.56
N PHE A 74 5.27 15.24 4.18
CA PHE A 74 5.72 13.95 4.67
C PHE A 74 7.03 13.62 3.96
N ARG A 75 8.11 13.57 4.72
CA ARG A 75 9.36 13.04 4.20
C ARG A 75 9.14 11.54 4.03
N LEU A 76 9.13 11.10 2.77
CA LEU A 76 9.28 9.69 2.43
C LEU A 76 10.39 9.11 3.33
N PRO A 77 10.20 7.93 3.93
CA PRO A 77 11.36 7.21 4.44
C PRO A 77 12.41 7.25 3.34
N THR A 78 13.61 7.75 3.63
CA THR A 78 14.76 7.41 2.79
C THR A 78 14.69 5.89 2.66
N PRO A 79 14.71 5.30 1.45
CA PRO A 79 14.80 3.86 1.32
C PRO A 79 16.02 3.46 2.13
N GLN A 80 15.79 3.02 3.35
CA GLN A 80 16.82 2.52 4.21
C GLN A 80 16.98 1.12 3.68
N GLU A 81 17.73 1.03 2.58
CA GLU A 81 17.88 -0.20 1.80
C GLU A 81 16.53 -0.92 1.78
N ALA A 82 15.51 -0.32 1.13
CA ALA A 82 14.37 -1.12 0.68
C ALA A 82 15.02 -2.14 -0.23
N ASP A 83 15.41 -3.26 0.39
CA ASP A 83 16.46 -4.10 -0.08
C ASP A 83 16.08 -4.55 -1.47
N ARG A 84 17.08 -4.91 -2.25
CA ARG A 84 16.94 -5.68 -3.49
C ARG A 84 16.43 -7.10 -3.16
N ALA A 85 15.39 -7.18 -2.33
CA ALA A 85 14.88 -8.37 -1.69
C ALA A 85 13.90 -9.04 -2.66
N PRO A 86 14.12 -10.32 -3.01
CA PRO A 86 13.06 -11.15 -3.55
C PRO A 86 11.91 -11.15 -2.52
N GLY A 87 10.68 -10.90 -2.96
CA GLY A 87 9.55 -10.77 -2.03
C GLY A 87 8.42 -9.83 -2.44
N TRP A 88 8.31 -9.46 -3.71
CA TRP A 88 7.11 -8.78 -4.18
C TRP A 88 6.29 -9.77 -5.00
N GLY A 89 5.10 -10.07 -4.50
CA GLY A 89 4.09 -10.83 -5.23
C GLY A 89 2.84 -9.97 -5.32
N CYS A 90 2.29 -9.76 -6.50
CA CYS A 90 0.96 -9.21 -6.68
C CYS A 90 0.28 -10.00 -7.79
N SER A 91 -1.03 -10.10 -7.71
CA SER A 91 -1.85 -10.68 -8.76
C SER A 91 -3.01 -9.75 -9.00
N LEU A 92 -3.20 -9.35 -10.26
CA LEU A 92 -4.19 -8.38 -10.69
C LEU A 92 -5.04 -9.02 -11.79
N PHE A 93 -6.35 -8.80 -11.74
CA PHE A 93 -7.22 -9.10 -12.87
C PHE A 93 -8.42 -8.15 -12.92
N ALA A 94 -8.97 -7.97 -14.11
CA ALA A 94 -10.19 -7.23 -14.35
C ALA A 94 -11.14 -8.11 -15.18
N VAL A 95 -12.44 -8.04 -14.91
CA VAL A 95 -13.54 -8.62 -15.68
C VAL A 95 -14.40 -7.47 -16.21
N LEU A 96 -14.72 -7.51 -17.50
CA LEU A 96 -15.23 -6.39 -18.28
C LEU A 96 -16.49 -6.78 -19.07
N LEU A 97 -17.45 -7.42 -18.40
CA LEU A 97 -18.68 -7.88 -19.03
C LEU A 97 -19.82 -6.88 -18.81
N ASP A 98 -20.85 -7.24 -18.04
CA ASP A 98 -21.99 -6.38 -17.71
C ASP A 98 -21.86 -5.77 -16.30
N GLU A 99 -22.83 -4.95 -15.89
CA GLU A 99 -22.81 -4.28 -14.58
C GLU A 99 -22.67 -5.22 -13.38
N ASP A 100 -23.08 -6.48 -13.49
CA ASP A 100 -22.91 -7.48 -12.43
C ASP A 100 -21.50 -8.09 -12.41
N HIS A 101 -20.80 -8.03 -13.55
CA HIS A 101 -19.53 -8.67 -13.82
C HIS A 101 -18.45 -7.65 -14.21
N LEU A 102 -18.55 -6.42 -13.71
CA LEU A 102 -17.50 -5.39 -13.77
C LEU A 102 -16.68 -5.42 -12.49
N LEU A 103 -15.65 -6.28 -12.47
CA LEU A 103 -14.86 -6.60 -11.28
C LEU A 103 -13.38 -6.32 -11.49
N PHE A 104 -12.69 -5.89 -10.44
CA PHE A 104 -11.23 -5.84 -10.40
C PHE A 104 -10.73 -6.56 -9.14
N GLY A 105 -9.91 -7.59 -9.31
CA GLY A 105 -9.32 -8.36 -8.23
C GLY A 105 -7.83 -8.07 -8.03
N ARG A 106 -7.41 -7.98 -6.78
CA ARG A 106 -6.00 -7.81 -6.40
C ARG A 106 -5.61 -8.66 -5.20
N ASN A 107 -4.47 -9.33 -5.29
CA ASN A 107 -3.68 -9.75 -4.12
C ASN A 107 -2.47 -8.84 -3.93
N PHE A 108 -2.22 -8.45 -2.68
CA PHE A 108 -0.98 -7.82 -2.26
C PHE A 108 -0.14 -8.78 -1.43
N ASP A 109 1.00 -9.20 -1.95
CA ASP A 109 1.91 -10.11 -1.29
C ASP A 109 3.20 -9.39 -0.93
N PHE A 110 3.41 -9.22 0.37
CA PHE A 110 4.55 -8.54 0.93
C PHE A 110 4.84 -9.08 2.35
N LYS A 111 5.84 -8.52 3.02
CA LYS A 111 6.00 -8.74 4.47
C LYS A 111 4.77 -8.20 5.23
N PHE A 112 4.71 -8.43 6.54
CA PHE A 112 3.58 -7.96 7.36
C PHE A 112 3.22 -6.49 7.07
N SER A 113 2.02 -6.28 6.57
CA SER A 113 1.52 -4.98 6.07
C SER A 113 0.15 -4.68 6.69
N PRO A 114 0.12 -3.95 7.81
CA PRO A 114 -1.13 -3.40 8.34
C PRO A 114 -1.65 -2.33 7.38
N ALA A 115 -2.97 -2.29 7.17
CA ALA A 115 -3.57 -1.45 6.14
C ALA A 115 -4.58 -0.45 6.69
N VAL A 116 -4.72 0.67 5.99
CA VAL A 116 -5.84 1.58 6.12
C VAL A 116 -6.54 1.73 4.77
N LEU A 117 -7.85 1.52 4.76
CA LEU A 117 -8.74 1.87 3.68
C LEU A 117 -9.13 3.34 3.84
N VAL A 118 -8.60 4.18 2.96
CA VAL A 118 -8.76 5.64 3.02
C VAL A 118 -9.80 6.09 2.02
N PHE A 119 -10.80 6.80 2.52
CA PHE A 119 -11.81 7.48 1.72
C PHE A 119 -11.44 8.95 1.59
N THR A 120 -11.50 9.49 0.38
CA THR A 120 -11.17 10.88 0.06
C THR A 120 -12.26 11.50 -0.80
N ASP A 121 -12.48 12.80 -0.64
CA ASP A 121 -13.39 13.62 -1.45
C ASP A 121 -12.78 15.03 -1.57
N PRO A 122 -11.70 15.18 -2.37
CA PRO A 122 -10.97 16.43 -2.49
C PRO A 122 -11.80 17.47 -3.28
N PRO A 123 -11.66 18.77 -2.99
CA PRO A 123 -12.46 19.81 -3.67
C PRO A 123 -12.16 19.98 -5.17
N ASP A 124 -11.01 19.50 -5.64
CA ASP A 124 -10.54 19.61 -7.03
C ASP A 124 -10.18 18.24 -7.64
N GLY A 125 -10.94 17.21 -7.26
CA GLY A 125 -10.78 15.86 -7.78
C GLY A 125 -11.96 14.96 -7.42
N TYR A 126 -11.90 13.72 -7.88
CA TYR A 126 -12.98 12.76 -7.65
C TYR A 126 -12.94 12.15 -6.25
N ALA A 127 -14.12 11.85 -5.71
CA ALA A 127 -14.22 11.02 -4.52
C ALA A 127 -13.68 9.62 -4.82
N SER A 128 -12.99 9.02 -3.85
CA SER A 128 -12.36 7.71 -4.04
C SER A 128 -12.14 6.96 -2.74
N VAL A 129 -11.84 5.68 -2.90
CA VAL A 129 -11.40 4.80 -1.82
C VAL A 129 -10.16 4.04 -2.25
N SER A 130 -9.20 3.88 -1.33
CA SER A 130 -7.89 3.35 -1.67
C SER A 130 -7.20 2.69 -0.48
N MET A 131 -6.37 1.68 -0.78
CA MET A 131 -5.62 0.92 0.22
C MET A 131 -4.22 1.50 0.41
N SER A 132 -3.86 1.76 1.67
CA SER A 132 -2.53 2.22 2.08
C SER A 132 -1.94 1.29 3.14
N ASP A 133 -0.69 0.86 2.96
CA ASP A 133 0.08 0.13 3.98
C ASP A 133 0.69 1.14 4.97
N ILE A 134 0.21 1.11 6.21
CA ILE A 134 0.63 2.07 7.24
C ILE A 134 2.05 1.81 7.73
N ALA A 135 2.68 0.67 7.41
CA ALA A 135 4.10 0.47 7.67
C ALA A 135 4.97 1.49 6.90
N PHE A 136 4.53 1.93 5.71
CA PHE A 136 5.19 2.99 4.94
C PHE A 136 5.02 4.38 5.56
N LEU A 137 4.09 4.52 6.51
CA LEU A 137 3.84 5.74 7.28
C LEU A 137 4.56 5.71 8.65
N ASN A 138 5.57 4.83 8.81
CA ASN A 138 6.38 4.61 10.01
C ASN A 138 5.63 3.99 11.21
N PHE A 139 4.50 3.33 10.98
CA PHE A 139 3.87 2.52 12.02
C PHE A 139 4.51 1.13 12.06
N SER A 140 5.25 0.85 13.14
CA SER A 140 5.78 -0.50 13.38
C SER A 140 4.65 -1.51 13.59
N ASN A 141 4.90 -2.80 13.40
CA ASN A 141 3.90 -3.86 13.65
C ASN A 141 3.27 -3.76 15.06
N GLN A 142 4.07 -3.40 16.08
CA GLN A 142 3.60 -3.27 17.46
C GLN A 142 2.72 -2.03 17.68
N THR A 143 3.00 -0.96 16.93
CA THR A 143 2.24 0.29 16.94
C THR A 143 0.94 0.12 16.16
N ALA A 144 1.02 -0.49 14.98
CA ALA A 144 -0.10 -0.76 14.11
C ALA A 144 -1.15 -1.68 14.74
N ALA A 145 -0.78 -2.59 15.64
CA ALA A 145 -1.74 -3.46 16.35
C ALA A 145 -2.52 -2.74 17.49
N ARG A 146 -2.09 -1.54 17.89
CA ARG A 146 -2.69 -0.77 19.00
C ARG A 146 -2.98 0.67 18.59
N LEU A 147 -3.19 0.90 17.29
CA LEU A 147 -3.32 2.22 16.71
C LEU A 147 -4.49 3.00 17.33
N MET A 148 -5.57 2.29 17.70
CA MET A 148 -6.76 2.84 18.37
C MET A 148 -6.51 3.30 19.81
N ASP A 149 -5.44 2.85 20.46
CA ASP A 149 -5.10 3.24 21.83
C ASP A 149 -4.15 4.44 21.89
N LEU A 150 -3.56 4.82 20.75
CA LEU A 150 -2.56 5.89 20.70
C LEU A 150 -3.19 7.27 20.83
N PRO A 151 -2.49 8.24 21.43
CA PRO A 151 -2.90 9.64 21.37
C PRO A 151 -2.86 10.16 19.92
N LEU A 152 -3.61 11.22 19.63
CA LEU A 152 -3.80 11.73 18.26
C LEU A 152 -2.48 12.14 17.61
N GLU A 153 -1.55 12.67 18.40
CA GLU A 153 -0.21 13.08 18.01
C GLU A 153 0.61 11.92 17.45
N GLU A 154 0.49 10.74 18.05
CA GLU A 154 1.17 9.53 17.59
C GLU A 154 0.52 8.92 16.34
N ARG A 155 -0.73 9.32 16.02
CA ARG A 155 -1.42 8.93 14.78
C ARG A 155 -1.14 9.87 13.60
N ALA A 156 -0.41 10.97 13.81
CA ALA A 156 -0.19 12.02 12.80
C ALA A 156 0.37 11.50 11.46
N GLY A 157 1.10 10.38 11.46
CA GLY A 157 1.58 9.71 10.24
C GLY A 157 0.48 9.31 9.26
N LEU A 158 -0.73 9.01 9.75
CA LEU A 158 -1.89 8.64 8.93
C LEU A 158 -2.35 9.78 8.01
N LEU A 159 -2.06 11.03 8.35
CA LEU A 159 -2.32 12.16 7.46
C LEU A 159 -1.52 12.07 6.14
N GLY A 160 -0.49 11.22 6.07
CA GLY A 160 0.23 10.91 4.83
C GLY A 160 -0.44 9.86 3.95
N ALA A 161 -1.43 9.12 4.44
CA ALA A 161 -1.96 7.91 3.77
C ALA A 161 -2.43 8.12 2.32
N PRO A 162 -3.11 9.22 1.94
CA PRO A 162 -3.48 9.46 0.53
C PRO A 162 -2.32 9.53 -0.46
N ARG A 163 -1.07 9.66 0.00
CA ARG A 163 0.13 9.73 -0.84
C ARG A 163 0.85 8.37 -1.01
N PHE A 164 0.40 7.34 -0.31
CA PHE A 164 1.02 6.02 -0.27
C PHE A 164 -0.01 4.94 -0.57
N LEU A 165 -0.51 4.96 -1.81
CA LEU A 165 -1.56 4.07 -2.26
C LEU A 165 -0.98 2.91 -3.04
N PHE A 166 -1.61 1.75 -2.91
CA PHE A 166 -1.23 0.52 -3.61
C PHE A 166 -2.30 0.07 -4.61
N ASP A 167 -3.54 0.46 -4.35
CA ASP A 167 -4.70 0.30 -5.22
C ASP A 167 -5.84 1.20 -4.75
N GLY A 168 -6.84 1.40 -5.60
CA GLY A 168 -8.06 2.10 -5.24
C GLY A 168 -9.03 2.24 -6.40
N MET A 169 -10.20 2.80 -6.09
CA MET A 169 -11.31 3.04 -7.01
C MET A 169 -11.91 4.42 -6.77
N ASN A 170 -12.20 5.17 -7.83
CA ASN A 170 -12.91 6.45 -7.73
C ASN A 170 -14.43 6.30 -7.93
N GLU A 171 -15.16 7.40 -7.76
CA GLU A 171 -16.63 7.44 -7.84
C GLU A 171 -17.20 7.11 -9.24
N HIS A 172 -16.36 7.20 -10.27
CA HIS A 172 -16.70 6.81 -11.64
C HIS A 172 -16.49 5.32 -11.90
N GLY A 173 -15.95 4.57 -10.94
CA GLY A 173 -15.64 3.15 -11.07
C GLY A 173 -14.35 2.88 -11.83
N LEU A 174 -13.47 3.88 -11.99
CA LEU A 174 -12.09 3.65 -12.44
C LEU A 174 -11.29 3.06 -11.28
N VAL A 175 -10.68 1.91 -11.53
CA VAL A 175 -9.78 1.20 -10.62
C VAL A 175 -8.37 1.26 -11.17
N VAL A 176 -7.40 1.49 -10.29
CA VAL A 176 -5.97 1.35 -10.59
C VAL A 176 -5.29 0.57 -9.48
N ALA A 177 -4.42 -0.37 -9.85
CA ALA A 177 -3.57 -1.08 -8.91
C ALA A 177 -2.17 -1.29 -9.48
N LEU A 178 -1.16 -1.27 -8.61
CA LEU A 178 0.22 -1.55 -8.98
C LEU A 178 0.64 -2.99 -8.68
N ALA A 179 1.60 -3.46 -9.46
CA ALA A 179 2.40 -4.65 -9.15
C ALA A 179 3.88 -4.35 -9.44
N ALA A 180 4.75 -4.85 -8.56
CA ALA A 180 6.19 -4.70 -8.74
C ALA A 180 6.68 -5.66 -9.82
N VAL A 181 7.60 -5.20 -10.67
CA VAL A 181 8.18 -5.96 -11.78
C VAL A 181 9.72 -5.91 -11.73
N PRO A 182 10.43 -6.84 -12.40
CA PRO A 182 11.89 -6.92 -12.31
C PRO A 182 12.60 -5.68 -12.89
N GLN A 183 11.95 -4.98 -13.81
CA GLN A 183 12.48 -3.80 -14.47
C GLN A 183 11.33 -2.88 -14.91
N ALA A 184 11.59 -1.59 -14.85
CA ALA A 184 10.73 -0.56 -15.39
C ALA A 184 11.58 0.69 -15.60
N ASP A 185 11.58 1.23 -16.82
CA ASP A 185 12.48 2.28 -17.22
C ASP A 185 11.79 3.29 -18.15
N THR A 186 12.08 4.57 -17.90
CA THR A 186 11.52 5.70 -18.65
C THR A 186 12.62 6.65 -19.04
N LEU A 187 12.54 7.21 -20.25
CA LEU A 187 13.33 8.40 -20.59
C LEU A 187 12.65 9.65 -20.04
N ALA A 188 13.39 10.44 -19.28
CA ALA A 188 12.85 11.67 -18.70
C ALA A 188 12.70 12.75 -19.79
N ASP A 189 11.50 13.31 -19.90
CA ASP A 189 11.18 14.47 -20.73
C ASP A 189 11.28 15.76 -19.89
N PRO A 190 12.23 16.67 -20.17
CA PRO A 190 12.40 17.90 -19.39
C PRO A 190 11.17 18.81 -19.31
N SER A 191 10.19 18.65 -20.22
CA SER A 191 8.95 19.43 -20.24
C SER A 191 7.88 18.90 -19.27
N LYS A 192 8.01 17.66 -18.79
CA LYS A 192 7.01 17.00 -17.94
C LYS A 192 7.36 17.11 -16.46
N LYS A 193 6.33 17.29 -15.63
CA LYS A 193 6.48 17.21 -14.16
C LYS A 193 6.84 15.79 -13.75
N ARG A 194 7.57 15.64 -12.64
CA ARG A 194 7.84 14.32 -12.04
C ARG A 194 6.73 13.94 -11.07
N ILE A 195 6.46 12.65 -10.98
CA ILE A 195 5.57 12.05 -10.00
C ILE A 195 6.18 10.72 -9.55
N THR A 196 6.09 10.36 -8.27
CA THR A 196 6.55 9.04 -7.83
C THR A 196 5.55 7.95 -8.23
N GLY A 197 5.98 6.69 -8.25
CA GLY A 197 5.09 5.58 -8.61
C GLY A 197 3.85 5.46 -7.71
N LEU A 198 3.99 5.66 -6.39
CA LEU A 198 2.85 5.58 -5.47
C LEU A 198 1.93 6.81 -5.57
N GLU A 199 2.49 8.01 -5.79
CA GLU A 199 1.69 9.22 -5.98
C GLU A 199 0.89 9.19 -7.30
N LEU A 200 1.34 8.41 -8.30
CA LEU A 200 0.64 8.26 -9.56
C LEU A 200 -0.79 7.73 -9.37
N ILE A 201 -0.97 6.75 -8.47
CA ILE A 201 -2.30 6.21 -8.16
C ILE A 201 -3.23 7.30 -7.65
N ARG A 202 -2.74 8.17 -6.75
CA ARG A 202 -3.54 9.29 -6.23
C ARG A 202 -3.94 10.25 -7.35
N ALA A 203 -3.00 10.60 -8.23
CA ALA A 203 -3.27 11.50 -9.35
C ALA A 203 -4.29 10.91 -10.35
N VAL A 204 -4.20 9.61 -10.64
CA VAL A 204 -5.17 8.91 -11.49
C VAL A 204 -6.55 8.94 -10.85
N LEU A 205 -6.67 8.53 -9.58
CA LEU A 205 -7.95 8.47 -8.90
C LEU A 205 -8.62 9.85 -8.75
N ASP A 206 -7.85 10.92 -8.60
CA ASP A 206 -8.36 12.29 -8.46
C ASP A 206 -8.79 12.94 -9.78
N HIS A 207 -8.10 12.62 -10.88
CA HIS A 207 -8.17 13.46 -12.08
C HIS A 207 -8.45 12.71 -13.37
N ALA A 208 -8.70 11.39 -13.31
CA ALA A 208 -9.15 10.61 -14.45
C ALA A 208 -10.52 10.00 -14.19
N HIS A 209 -11.47 10.24 -15.08
CA HIS A 209 -12.81 9.67 -15.01
C HIS A 209 -12.81 8.18 -15.40
N ASP A 210 -11.96 7.80 -16.36
CA ASP A 210 -11.92 6.48 -16.99
C ASP A 210 -10.50 6.12 -17.46
N VAL A 211 -10.35 4.95 -18.09
CA VAL A 211 -9.04 4.41 -18.51
C VAL A 211 -8.36 5.32 -19.54
N ASP A 212 -9.11 5.90 -20.49
CA ASP A 212 -8.54 6.77 -21.52
C ASP A 212 -7.94 8.04 -20.88
N GLU A 213 -8.71 8.71 -20.03
CA GLU A 213 -8.23 9.87 -19.28
C GLU A 213 -7.04 9.52 -18.37
N ALA A 214 -7.05 8.34 -17.76
CA ALA A 214 -5.96 7.88 -16.90
C ALA A 214 -4.67 7.67 -17.70
N VAL A 215 -4.76 7.02 -18.86
CA VAL A 215 -3.60 6.82 -19.74
C VAL A 215 -3.03 8.17 -20.21
N ASP A 216 -3.89 9.11 -20.61
CA ASP A 216 -3.45 10.45 -21.04
C ASP A 216 -2.82 11.25 -19.89
N LEU A 217 -3.37 11.15 -18.69
CA LEU A 217 -2.78 11.73 -17.49
C LEU A 217 -1.39 11.14 -17.22
N ILE A 218 -1.23 9.81 -17.25
CA ILE A 218 0.05 9.14 -17.00
C ILE A 218 1.09 9.57 -18.05
N ARG A 219 0.69 9.66 -19.33
CA ARG A 219 1.56 10.16 -20.42
C ARG A 219 2.09 11.57 -20.15
N GLY A 220 1.35 12.39 -19.40
CA GLY A 220 1.72 13.75 -19.03
C GLY A 220 2.86 13.86 -18.00
N TYR A 221 3.22 12.76 -17.34
CA TYR A 221 4.23 12.77 -16.27
C TYR A 221 5.55 12.07 -16.66
N ASN A 222 6.62 12.49 -15.99
CA ASN A 222 7.81 11.67 -15.78
C ASN A 222 7.60 10.82 -14.53
N VAL A 223 7.18 9.57 -14.70
CA VAL A 223 7.01 8.65 -13.57
C VAL A 223 8.38 8.23 -13.04
N ASP A 224 8.72 8.67 -11.84
CA ASP A 224 10.02 8.38 -11.23
C ASP A 224 9.99 7.03 -10.50
N LEU A 225 10.46 6.01 -11.20
CA LEU A 225 10.62 4.64 -10.68
C LEU A 225 12.04 4.38 -10.14
N ARG A 226 12.94 5.36 -10.19
CA ARG A 226 14.35 5.21 -9.80
C ARG A 226 14.57 5.19 -8.29
N GLY A 227 13.54 5.57 -7.52
CA GLY A 227 13.59 5.74 -6.07
C GLY A 227 13.24 4.50 -5.23
N GLY A 228 12.74 3.42 -5.83
CA GLY A 228 12.49 2.19 -5.07
C GLY A 228 11.29 1.39 -5.57
N LEU A 229 11.57 0.39 -6.41
CA LEU A 229 10.67 -0.62 -6.98
C LEU A 229 10.21 -0.26 -8.40
N PRO A 230 10.64 -1.03 -9.42
CA PRO A 230 10.04 -0.96 -10.74
C PRO A 230 8.60 -1.48 -10.69
N LEU A 231 7.67 -0.77 -11.32
CA LEU A 231 6.23 -1.01 -11.23
C LEU A 231 5.58 -1.00 -12.62
N HIS A 232 4.49 -1.74 -12.75
CA HIS A 232 3.47 -1.52 -13.78
C HIS A 232 2.08 -1.35 -13.13
N TYR A 233 1.11 -0.86 -13.90
CA TYR A 233 -0.22 -0.51 -13.40
C TYR A 233 -1.29 -1.16 -14.27
N LEU A 234 -2.17 -1.95 -13.67
CA LEU A 234 -3.39 -2.39 -14.34
C LEU A 234 -4.50 -1.39 -13.99
N LEU A 235 -5.14 -0.85 -15.01
CA LEU A 235 -6.30 0.04 -14.90
C LEU A 235 -7.52 -0.64 -15.52
N ALA A 236 -8.68 -0.44 -14.93
CA ALA A 236 -9.96 -0.82 -15.52
C ALA A 236 -11.06 0.15 -15.11
N ASP A 237 -12.10 0.29 -15.92
CA ASP A 237 -13.21 1.21 -15.61
C ASP A 237 -14.60 0.59 -15.80
N ALA A 238 -15.60 1.35 -15.38
CA ALA A 238 -17.01 0.99 -15.52
C ALA A 238 -17.53 1.03 -16.98
N LYS A 239 -16.72 1.47 -17.96
CA LYS A 239 -17.06 1.37 -19.40
C LYS A 239 -16.66 0.02 -20.00
N GLY A 240 -16.00 -0.83 -19.23
CA GLY A 240 -15.56 -2.16 -19.68
C GLY A 240 -14.23 -2.14 -20.42
N GLN A 241 -13.38 -1.14 -20.17
CA GLN A 241 -12.02 -1.08 -20.70
C GLN A 241 -11.00 -1.45 -19.62
N ALA A 242 -9.92 -2.13 -20.00
CA ALA A 242 -8.74 -2.28 -19.14
C ALA A 242 -7.44 -2.16 -19.94
N VAL A 243 -6.43 -1.61 -19.29
CA VAL A 243 -5.08 -1.49 -19.86
C VAL A 243 -4.02 -1.81 -18.83
N LEU A 244 -2.97 -2.51 -19.25
CA LEU A 244 -1.74 -2.64 -18.50
C LEU A 244 -0.74 -1.58 -19.00
N VAL A 245 -0.39 -0.65 -18.12
CA VAL A 245 0.61 0.39 -18.37
C VAL A 245 1.96 -0.08 -17.83
N GLU A 246 2.92 -0.25 -18.73
CA GLU A 246 4.30 -0.62 -18.41
C GLU A 246 5.28 0.46 -18.87
N PHE A 247 6.44 0.52 -18.23
CA PHE A 247 7.52 1.40 -18.63
C PHE A 247 8.69 0.53 -19.05
N TYR A 248 8.89 0.35 -20.35
CA TYR A 248 9.83 -0.64 -20.87
C TYR A 248 10.61 -0.11 -22.06
N GLN A 249 11.94 -0.24 -22.00
CA GLN A 249 12.89 0.26 -23.00
C GLN A 249 12.76 1.77 -23.23
N GLY A 250 12.58 2.52 -22.14
CA GLY A 250 12.49 3.97 -22.13
C GLY A 250 11.14 4.55 -22.57
N GLU A 251 10.17 3.71 -22.93
CA GLU A 251 8.85 4.11 -23.42
C GLU A 251 7.73 3.66 -22.47
N MET A 252 6.66 4.44 -22.40
CA MET A 252 5.39 4.00 -21.81
C MET A 252 4.68 3.09 -22.81
N ARG A 253 4.52 1.82 -22.46
CA ARG A 253 3.75 0.82 -23.19
C ARG A 253 2.34 0.75 -22.59
N VAL A 254 1.34 0.76 -23.46
CA VAL A 254 -0.07 0.60 -23.08
C VAL A 254 -0.54 -0.66 -23.78
N LEU A 255 -0.83 -1.70 -23.01
CA LEU A 255 -1.31 -2.98 -23.50
C LEU A 255 -2.81 -3.05 -23.20
N GLU A 256 -3.63 -3.07 -24.24
CA GLU A 256 -5.09 -3.17 -24.13
C GLU A 256 -5.51 -4.61 -23.85
N ASN A 257 -6.68 -4.79 -23.25
CA ASN A 257 -7.29 -6.10 -23.09
C ASN A 257 -7.79 -6.66 -24.44
N GLU A 258 -7.36 -7.88 -24.80
CA GLU A 258 -7.84 -8.57 -26.02
C GLU A 258 -9.11 -9.40 -25.79
N GLN A 259 -9.42 -9.69 -24.53
CA GLN A 259 -10.56 -10.47 -24.06
C GLN A 259 -11.44 -9.57 -23.18
N PRO A 260 -12.67 -9.97 -22.79
CA PRO A 260 -13.48 -9.22 -21.83
C PRO A 260 -12.95 -9.34 -20.38
N TRP A 261 -11.64 -9.54 -20.24
CA TRP A 261 -10.89 -9.51 -19.01
C TRP A 261 -9.43 -9.14 -19.33
N HIS A 262 -8.71 -8.69 -18.31
CA HIS A 262 -7.28 -8.47 -18.36
C HIS A 262 -6.63 -8.94 -17.07
N SER A 263 -5.33 -9.19 -17.08
CA SER A 263 -4.61 -9.71 -15.92
C SER A 263 -3.14 -9.31 -15.99
N ALA A 264 -2.52 -9.20 -14.82
CA ALA A 264 -1.10 -8.90 -14.68
C ALA A 264 -0.57 -9.49 -13.38
N THR A 265 0.71 -9.87 -13.38
CA THR A 265 1.46 -10.28 -12.17
C THR A 265 2.86 -9.67 -12.25
N ASN A 266 3.82 -10.12 -11.45
CA ASN A 266 5.13 -9.48 -11.29
C ASN A 266 6.13 -9.71 -12.44
N PHE A 267 5.70 -9.74 -13.69
CA PHE A 267 6.59 -9.74 -14.86
C PHE A 267 6.16 -8.69 -15.86
N VAL A 268 7.11 -8.25 -16.69
CA VAL A 268 6.87 -7.24 -17.73
C VAL A 268 6.31 -7.94 -18.96
N HIS A 269 5.04 -7.73 -19.30
CA HIS A 269 4.39 -8.31 -20.47
C HIS A 269 5.12 -7.89 -21.75
N SER A 270 5.53 -6.62 -21.85
CA SER A 270 6.26 -6.08 -23.00
C SER A 270 7.64 -6.70 -23.22
N ALA A 271 8.17 -7.45 -22.24
CA ALA A 271 9.47 -8.11 -22.31
C ALA A 271 9.38 -9.59 -22.73
N VAL A 272 8.18 -10.11 -22.97
CA VAL A 272 7.93 -11.51 -23.34
C VAL A 272 7.06 -11.59 -24.61
N GLU A 273 7.19 -12.67 -25.36
CA GLU A 273 6.38 -12.88 -26.58
C GLU A 273 4.97 -13.38 -26.23
N ASP A 274 4.88 -14.29 -25.26
CA ASP A 274 3.63 -14.81 -24.71
C ASP A 274 3.66 -14.64 -23.18
N PRO A 275 2.69 -13.94 -22.58
CA PRO A 275 2.55 -13.86 -21.12
C PRO A 275 2.32 -15.22 -20.44
N GLN A 276 1.66 -16.18 -21.10
CA GLN A 276 1.36 -17.50 -20.54
C GLN A 276 2.65 -18.27 -20.21
N GLY A 277 2.68 -18.92 -19.05
CA GLY A 277 3.82 -19.73 -18.59
C GLY A 277 4.91 -18.93 -17.84
N ASN A 278 4.83 -17.60 -17.81
CA ASN A 278 5.79 -16.78 -17.05
C ASN A 278 5.50 -16.75 -15.55
N CYS A 279 4.25 -16.95 -15.14
CA CYS A 279 3.85 -16.97 -13.75
C CYS A 279 2.66 -17.90 -13.54
N TRP A 280 2.79 -18.88 -12.64
CA TRP A 280 1.70 -19.82 -12.34
C TRP A 280 0.41 -19.13 -11.84
N ARG A 281 0.53 -17.98 -11.18
CA ARG A 281 -0.63 -17.19 -10.72
C ARG A 281 -1.34 -16.51 -11.88
N TYR A 282 -0.57 -15.96 -12.81
CA TYR A 282 -1.09 -15.40 -14.06
C TYR A 282 -1.82 -16.48 -14.85
N ASP A 283 -1.18 -17.64 -15.01
CA ASP A 283 -1.76 -18.78 -15.72
C ASP A 283 -3.07 -19.22 -15.04
N ARG A 284 -3.09 -19.38 -13.72
CA ARG A 284 -4.29 -19.77 -12.98
C ARG A 284 -5.44 -18.76 -13.09
N ILE A 285 -5.12 -17.47 -13.08
CA ILE A 285 -6.11 -16.40 -13.30
C ILE A 285 -6.73 -16.55 -14.69
N ASN A 286 -5.92 -16.64 -15.73
CA ASN A 286 -6.42 -16.72 -17.10
C ASN A 286 -7.12 -18.05 -17.37
N ASP A 287 -6.67 -19.16 -16.79
CA ASP A 287 -7.38 -20.45 -16.84
C ASP A 287 -8.79 -20.30 -16.27
N ARG A 288 -8.94 -19.73 -15.07
CA ARG A 288 -10.25 -19.53 -14.45
C ARG A 288 -11.13 -18.59 -15.28
N LEU A 289 -10.59 -17.47 -15.75
CA LEU A 289 -11.33 -16.51 -16.57
C LEU A 289 -11.79 -17.12 -17.90
N ASN A 290 -10.95 -17.94 -18.54
CA ASN A 290 -11.31 -18.70 -19.73
C ASN A 290 -12.38 -19.76 -19.41
N GLU A 291 -12.22 -20.55 -18.34
CA GLU A 291 -13.18 -21.57 -17.93
C GLU A 291 -14.58 -20.99 -17.67
N THR A 292 -14.65 -19.82 -17.04
CA THR A 292 -15.92 -19.15 -16.70
C THR A 292 -16.37 -18.16 -17.76
N GLN A 293 -15.58 -17.93 -18.81
CA GLN A 293 -15.79 -16.86 -19.79
C GLN A 293 -15.96 -15.48 -19.11
N GLY A 294 -15.22 -15.24 -18.04
CA GLY A 294 -15.29 -14.02 -17.22
C GLY A 294 -16.53 -13.92 -16.32
N LEU A 295 -17.49 -14.85 -16.37
CA LEU A 295 -18.71 -14.80 -15.54
C LEU A 295 -18.40 -15.15 -14.07
N LEU A 296 -17.88 -14.16 -13.34
CA LEU A 296 -17.58 -14.22 -11.92
C LEU A 296 -18.41 -13.17 -11.18
N ASP A 297 -19.02 -13.55 -10.06
CA ASP A 297 -19.50 -12.60 -9.07
C ASP A 297 -18.37 -12.22 -8.08
N SER A 298 -18.62 -11.25 -7.21
CA SER A 298 -17.61 -10.78 -6.23
C SER A 298 -17.07 -11.92 -5.35
N ASN A 299 -17.92 -12.89 -4.99
CA ASN A 299 -17.51 -14.04 -4.18
C ASN A 299 -16.58 -14.99 -4.96
N SER A 300 -16.91 -15.30 -6.21
CA SER A 300 -16.11 -16.13 -7.10
C SER A 300 -14.79 -15.46 -7.49
N ALA A 301 -14.79 -14.13 -7.60
CA ALA A 301 -13.57 -13.34 -7.77
C ALA A 301 -12.67 -13.40 -6.53
N MET A 302 -13.24 -13.29 -5.32
CA MET A 302 -12.49 -13.49 -4.07
C MET A 302 -11.97 -14.92 -3.92
N GLU A 303 -12.76 -15.91 -4.35
CA GLU A 303 -12.31 -17.31 -4.40
C GLU A 303 -11.11 -17.45 -5.36
N LEU A 304 -11.15 -16.84 -6.54
CA LEU A 304 -10.01 -16.83 -7.46
C LEU A 304 -8.76 -16.21 -6.82
N LEU A 305 -8.92 -15.07 -6.14
CA LEU A 305 -7.83 -14.46 -5.37
C LEU A 305 -7.25 -15.40 -4.32
N SER A 306 -8.08 -16.16 -3.61
CA SER A 306 -7.63 -17.17 -2.64
C SER A 306 -6.82 -18.31 -3.26
N GLN A 307 -7.12 -18.67 -4.51
CA GLN A 307 -6.43 -19.74 -5.23
C GLN A 307 -5.04 -19.30 -5.70
N VAL A 308 -4.86 -18.01 -5.96
CA VAL A 308 -3.57 -17.42 -6.37
C VAL A 308 -2.87 -16.67 -5.24
N ALA A 309 -3.34 -16.82 -4.00
CA ALA A 309 -2.70 -16.26 -2.83
C ALA A 309 -1.36 -16.97 -2.52
N GLN A 310 -0.36 -16.19 -2.14
CA GLN A 310 0.92 -16.71 -1.65
C GLN A 310 0.79 -17.09 -0.17
N LYS A 311 0.59 -18.38 0.09
CA LYS A 311 0.31 -18.90 1.44
C LYS A 311 1.49 -18.89 2.41
N SER A 312 2.71 -18.87 1.87
CA SER A 312 3.94 -18.98 2.65
C SER A 312 5.12 -18.38 1.88
N GLY A 313 6.19 -18.08 2.60
CA GLY A 313 7.42 -17.52 2.03
C GLY A 313 7.77 -16.18 2.67
N GLU A 314 8.72 -15.48 2.08
CA GLU A 314 9.16 -14.16 2.58
C GLU A 314 8.09 -13.08 2.39
N SER A 315 7.06 -13.36 1.60
CA SER A 315 6.05 -12.37 1.18
C SER A 315 4.68 -13.00 0.96
N PRO A 316 4.00 -13.42 2.04
CA PRO A 316 2.66 -13.97 1.93
C PRO A 316 1.63 -12.90 1.55
N THR A 317 0.47 -13.32 1.03
CA THR A 317 -0.65 -12.41 0.75
C THR A 317 -1.13 -11.74 2.05
N GLN A 318 -1.07 -10.42 2.08
CA GLN A 318 -1.43 -9.56 3.21
C GLN A 318 -2.90 -9.15 3.14
N TRP A 319 -3.36 -8.78 1.95
CA TRP A 319 -4.77 -8.55 1.68
C TRP A 319 -5.13 -8.95 0.26
N SER A 320 -6.39 -9.34 0.11
CA SER A 320 -7.08 -9.56 -1.16
C SER A 320 -8.24 -8.58 -1.24
N VAL A 321 -8.39 -7.88 -2.36
CA VAL A 321 -9.50 -6.95 -2.59
C VAL A 321 -10.17 -7.22 -3.92
N VAL A 322 -11.50 -7.22 -3.94
CA VAL A 322 -12.33 -7.21 -5.13
C VAL A 322 -13.12 -5.90 -5.16
N TYR A 323 -12.91 -5.11 -6.21
CA TYR A 323 -13.67 -3.92 -6.52
C TYR A 323 -14.82 -4.26 -7.46
N GLN A 324 -16.05 -3.94 -7.09
CA GLN A 324 -17.22 -3.95 -7.96
C GLN A 324 -17.38 -2.55 -8.55
N MET A 325 -16.97 -2.38 -9.80
CA MET A 325 -16.78 -1.06 -10.42
C MET A 325 -18.10 -0.35 -10.74
N ALA A 326 -19.16 -1.09 -11.07
CA ALA A 326 -20.48 -0.54 -11.37
C ALA A 326 -21.21 -0.01 -10.13
N ARG A 327 -21.00 -0.66 -8.97
CA ARG A 327 -21.67 -0.36 -7.71
C ARG A 327 -20.80 0.39 -6.71
N ARG A 328 -19.52 0.58 -7.03
CA ARG A 328 -18.50 1.20 -6.17
C ARG A 328 -18.40 0.49 -4.81
N GLU A 329 -18.35 -0.84 -4.86
CA GLU A 329 -18.20 -1.69 -3.67
C GLU A 329 -16.82 -2.32 -3.62
N MET A 330 -16.34 -2.64 -2.42
CA MET A 330 -15.07 -3.30 -2.20
C MET A 330 -15.25 -4.41 -1.17
N ALA A 331 -14.84 -5.62 -1.54
CA ALA A 331 -14.78 -6.77 -0.66
C ALA A 331 -13.31 -7.07 -0.34
N ILE A 332 -12.94 -7.07 0.94
CA ILE A 332 -11.55 -7.15 1.40
C ILE A 332 -11.40 -8.33 2.35
N ALA A 333 -10.45 -9.22 2.07
CA ALA A 333 -10.00 -10.26 2.98
C ALA A 333 -8.58 -9.92 3.46
N MET A 334 -8.38 -9.89 4.78
CA MET A 334 -7.07 -9.61 5.40
C MET A 334 -6.42 -10.92 5.84
N GLY A 335 -5.09 -10.99 5.76
CA GLY A 335 -4.31 -12.13 6.28
C GLY A 335 -4.69 -13.50 5.70
N MET A 336 -5.24 -13.53 4.47
CA MET A 336 -5.83 -14.71 3.83
C MET A 336 -7.03 -15.32 4.58
N ASP A 337 -7.70 -14.56 5.44
CA ASP A 337 -8.94 -14.97 6.10
C ASP A 337 -10.15 -14.75 5.18
N TYR A 338 -10.25 -15.58 4.15
CA TYR A 338 -11.35 -15.55 3.18
C TYR A 338 -12.72 -15.91 3.77
N ALA A 339 -12.78 -16.37 5.03
CA ALA A 339 -14.05 -16.60 5.72
C ALA A 339 -14.62 -15.30 6.32
N ASN A 340 -13.77 -14.29 6.57
CA ASN A 340 -14.15 -13.01 7.17
C ASN A 340 -13.85 -11.86 6.20
N VAL A 341 -14.68 -11.75 5.16
CA VAL A 341 -14.57 -10.68 4.16
C VAL A 341 -15.30 -9.42 4.65
N GLN A 342 -14.57 -8.33 4.77
CA GLN A 342 -15.12 -7.00 5.05
C GLN A 342 -15.65 -6.38 3.76
N THR A 343 -16.85 -5.81 3.77
CA THR A 343 -17.43 -5.15 2.60
C THR A 343 -17.73 -3.70 2.89
N PHE A 344 -17.38 -2.83 1.94
CA PHE A 344 -17.61 -1.40 2.01
C PHE A 344 -18.16 -0.90 0.68
N ARG A 345 -18.83 0.24 0.70
CA ARG A 345 -19.21 1.00 -0.47
C ARG A 345 -18.65 2.40 -0.39
N LEU A 346 -18.29 2.98 -1.52
CA LEU A 346 -17.86 4.38 -1.55
C LEU A 346 -18.93 5.32 -0.96
N SER A 347 -20.21 4.99 -1.13
CA SER A 347 -21.34 5.72 -0.56
C SER A 347 -21.43 5.65 0.97
N ASP A 348 -20.79 4.69 1.63
CA ASP A 348 -20.84 4.56 3.10
C ASP A 348 -20.27 5.81 3.79
N PHE A 349 -19.38 6.51 3.10
CA PHE A 349 -18.85 7.80 3.54
C PHE A 349 -19.89 8.93 3.53
N GLN A 350 -20.88 8.89 2.63
CA GLN A 350 -21.88 9.95 2.52
C GLN A 350 -22.95 9.87 3.63
N LEU A 351 -22.87 8.87 4.52
CA LEU A 351 -23.81 8.68 5.64
C LEU A 351 -23.21 9.24 6.95
N PRO A 352 -23.84 10.27 7.56
CA PRO A 352 -23.36 10.87 8.82
C PRO A 352 -23.19 9.86 9.96
N ASP A 353 -24.06 8.85 10.02
CA ASP A 353 -24.11 7.86 11.11
C ASP A 353 -22.98 6.82 11.05
N TYR A 354 -22.32 6.66 9.90
CA TYR A 354 -21.22 5.69 9.75
C TYR A 354 -20.00 6.09 10.59
N TRP A 355 -19.81 7.39 10.83
CA TRP A 355 -18.63 7.92 11.52
C TRP A 355 -18.89 8.34 12.96
N ASP A 356 -20.14 8.33 13.43
CA ASP A 356 -20.48 8.64 14.83
C ASP A 356 -19.96 7.53 15.76
N PRO A 357 -19.02 7.80 16.68
CA PRO A 357 -18.62 6.85 17.70
C PRO A 357 -19.72 6.80 18.76
N ARG A 358 -20.68 5.89 18.60
CA ARG A 358 -21.59 5.52 19.69
C ARG A 358 -20.86 4.80 20.82
#